data_AF-A0A529LMD9-F1
#
_entry.id   AF-A0A529LMD9-F1
#
_cell.length_a   1.000
_cell.length_b   1.000
_cell.length_c   1.000
_cell.angle_alpha   90.00
_cell.angle_beta   90.00
_cell.angle_gamma   90.00
#
_symmetry.space_group_name_H-M   'P 1'
#
loop_
_entity.id
_entity.type
_entity.pdbx_description
1 polymer ?
#
loop_
_entity_poly.entity_id
_entity_poly.type
_entity_poly.pdbx_seq_one_letter_code
_entity_poly.pdbx_strand_id
1 'polypeptide(L)'
;MVSGVLRMVEFALLFLSGLGVYFYYVGFFNYLAWQYPLAIASTSFLAVVLLDVTDRYQIAALMRPLANFGRVLLVWAGSFALMALTAFAIKASEDYSRLLFGTWFVVGFVLIFGLRLVMSSL
;
A
#
# COMPACT_ATOMS: atom_id res chain seq x y z
N MET A 1 -3.15 -22.41 -4.60
CA MET A 1 -2.89 -21.24 -5.47
C MET A 1 -3.63 -19.96 -5.06
N VAL A 2 -4.57 -19.99 -4.10
CA VAL A 2 -5.37 -18.82 -3.66
C VAL A 2 -4.52 -17.64 -3.15
N SER A 3 -3.39 -17.92 -2.48
CA SER A 3 -2.46 -16.88 -1.99
C SER A 3 -1.85 -16.02 -3.10
N GLY A 4 -1.49 -16.61 -4.25
CA GLY A 4 -0.86 -15.86 -5.35
C GLY A 4 -1.79 -14.84 -5.99
N VAL A 5 -3.05 -15.21 -6.21
CA VAL A 5 -4.07 -14.30 -6.76
C VAL A 5 -4.34 -13.16 -5.78
N LEU A 6 -4.43 -13.45 -4.48
CA LEU A 6 -4.67 -12.43 -3.47
C LEU A 6 -3.56 -11.37 -3.42
N ARG A 7 -2.29 -11.77 -3.54
CA ARG A 7 -1.16 -10.83 -3.61
C ARG A 7 -1.29 -9.87 -4.79
N MET A 8 -1.68 -10.38 -5.96
CA MET A 8 -1.90 -9.54 -7.14
C MET A 8 -3.08 -8.59 -6.96
N VAL A 9 -4.17 -9.06 -6.33
CA VAL A 9 -5.33 -8.22 -6.03
C VAL A 9 -4.98 -7.11 -5.04
N GLU A 10 -4.30 -7.42 -3.93
CA GLU A 10 -3.87 -6.40 -2.96
C GLU A 10 -2.88 -5.41 -3.57
N PHE A 11 -1.94 -5.88 -4.41
CA PHE A 11 -1.04 -5.01 -5.16
C PHE A 11 -1.82 -4.06 -6.07
N ALA A 12 -2.72 -4.59 -6.90
CA ALA A 12 -3.51 -3.79 -7.83
C ALA A 12 -4.39 -2.78 -7.08
N LEU A 13 -5.01 -3.18 -5.98
CA LEU A 13 -5.84 -2.33 -5.13
C LEU A 13 -5.04 -1.16 -4.53
N LEU A 14 -3.83 -1.42 -4.01
CA LEU A 14 -2.95 -0.37 -3.51
C LEU A 14 -2.45 0.55 -4.63
N PHE A 15 -2.03 -0.03 -5.76
CA PHE A 15 -1.49 0.71 -6.88
C PHE A 15 -2.55 1.63 -7.51
N LEU A 16 -3.73 1.09 -7.81
CA LEU A 16 -4.83 1.84 -8.40
C LEU A 16 -5.38 2.90 -7.44
N SER A 17 -5.45 2.60 -6.13
CA SER A 17 -5.85 3.62 -5.14
C SER A 17 -4.83 4.75 -5.04
N GLY A 18 -3.53 4.44 -5.08
CA GLY A 18 -2.47 5.46 -5.10
C GLY A 18 -2.55 6.32 -6.35
N LEU A 19 -2.76 5.72 -7.53
CA LEU A 19 -2.98 6.46 -8.77
C LEU A 19 -4.24 7.32 -8.71
N GLY A 20 -5.33 6.82 -8.15
CA GLY A 20 -6.57 7.60 -7.97
C GLY A 20 -6.36 8.83 -7.09
N VAL A 21 -5.65 8.67 -5.96
CA VAL A 21 -5.29 9.80 -5.09
C VAL A 21 -4.34 10.77 -5.80
N TYR A 22 -3.37 10.26 -6.57
CA TYR A 22 -2.48 11.09 -7.39
C TYR A 22 -3.24 11.92 -8.42
N PHE A 23 -4.14 11.31 -9.20
CA PHE A 23 -4.95 12.03 -10.18
C PHE A 23 -5.89 13.04 -9.53
N TYR A 24 -6.41 12.75 -8.34
CA TYR A 24 -7.28 13.68 -7.62
C TYR A 24 -6.56 14.94 -7.12
N TYR A 25 -5.34 14.79 -6.56
CA TYR A 25 -4.61 15.93 -5.98
C TYR A 25 -3.69 16.66 -6.95
N VAL A 26 -3.03 15.94 -7.86
CA VAL A 26 -1.96 16.48 -8.73
C VAL A 26 -2.43 16.58 -10.19
N GLY A 27 -3.52 15.91 -10.54
CA GLY A 27 -4.01 15.81 -11.92
C GLY A 27 -3.24 14.77 -12.75
N PHE A 28 -3.57 14.69 -14.03
CA PHE A 28 -3.03 13.67 -14.93
C PHE A 28 -1.63 14.04 -15.43
N PHE A 29 -0.59 13.38 -14.89
CA PHE A 29 0.79 13.44 -15.38
C PHE A 29 1.40 14.86 -15.51
N ASN A 30 0.90 15.83 -14.75
CA ASN A 30 1.34 17.22 -14.84
C ASN A 30 2.62 17.49 -14.04
N TYR A 31 2.85 16.77 -12.92
CA TYR A 31 3.98 17.02 -12.02
C TYR A 31 4.55 15.69 -11.52
N LEU A 32 5.86 15.47 -11.69
CA LEU A 32 6.55 14.21 -11.37
C LEU A 32 5.86 12.97 -12.00
N ALA A 33 5.56 13.08 -13.30
CA ALA A 33 4.73 12.14 -14.06
C ALA A 33 5.17 10.67 -13.99
N TRP A 34 6.46 10.39 -13.82
CA TRP A 34 6.99 9.03 -13.71
C TRP A 34 7.38 8.67 -12.27
N GLN A 35 7.79 9.65 -11.47
CA GLN A 35 8.22 9.45 -10.09
C GLN A 35 7.06 9.07 -9.16
N TYR A 36 5.89 9.72 -9.30
CA TYR A 36 4.72 9.36 -8.49
C TYR A 36 4.25 7.92 -8.75
N PRO A 37 3.97 7.50 -10.00
CA PRO A 37 3.63 6.11 -10.27
C PRO A 37 4.69 5.11 -9.81
N LEU A 38 5.98 5.45 -9.95
CA LEU A 38 7.07 4.59 -9.50
C LEU A 38 7.13 4.45 -7.98
N ALA A 39 6.96 5.55 -7.23
CA ALA A 39 6.90 5.52 -5.77
C ALA A 39 5.67 4.73 -5.27
N ILE A 40 4.51 4.92 -5.91
CA ILE A 40 3.27 4.19 -5.61
C ILE A 40 3.44 2.70 -5.91
N ALA A 41 3.98 2.33 -7.08
CA ALA A 41 4.25 0.94 -7.44
C ALA A 41 5.23 0.29 -6.47
N SER A 42 6.34 0.97 -6.15
CA SER A 42 7.37 0.45 -5.26
C SER A 42 6.85 0.20 -3.85
N THR A 43 6.07 1.15 -3.31
CA THR A 43 5.50 1.04 -1.95
C THR A 43 4.41 -0.03 -1.89
N SER A 44 3.59 -0.13 -2.95
CA SER A 44 2.56 -1.19 -3.07
C SER A 44 3.20 -2.57 -3.15
N PHE A 45 4.25 -2.71 -3.96
CA PHE A 45 5.01 -3.95 -4.09
C PHE A 45 5.67 -4.32 -2.76
N LEU A 46 6.34 -3.36 -2.11
CA LEU A 46 6.99 -3.56 -0.82
C LEU A 46 6.00 -4.01 0.26
N ALA A 47 4.80 -3.42 0.31
CA ALA A 47 3.76 -3.81 1.25
C ALA A 47 3.35 -5.28 1.05
N VAL A 48 3.10 -5.70 -0.19
CA VAL A 48 2.74 -7.08 -0.52
C VAL A 48 3.88 -8.05 -0.20
N VAL A 49 5.13 -7.69 -0.51
CA VAL A 49 6.29 -8.53 -0.17
C VAL A 49 6.45 -8.67 1.34
N LEU A 50 6.32 -7.59 2.11
CA LEU A 50 6.42 -7.65 3.57
C LEU A 50 5.25 -8.43 4.20
N LEU A 51 4.05 -8.32 3.65
CA LEU A 51 2.92 -9.16 4.06
C LEU A 51 3.20 -10.64 3.78
N ASP A 52 3.89 -10.95 2.69
CA ASP A 52 4.27 -12.31 2.34
C ASP A 52 5.36 -12.88 3.24
N VAL A 53 6.44 -12.14 3.44
CA VAL A 53 7.55 -12.51 4.33
C VAL A 53 7.09 -12.66 5.78
N THR A 54 6.00 -11.99 6.18
CA THR A 54 5.41 -12.12 7.52
C THR A 54 4.28 -13.17 7.61
N ASP A 55 4.16 -14.06 6.62
CA ASP A 55 3.17 -15.14 6.56
C ASP A 55 1.70 -14.67 6.61
N ARG A 56 1.42 -13.42 6.21
CA ARG A 56 0.05 -12.86 6.25
C ARG A 56 -0.85 -13.29 5.11
N TYR A 57 -0.33 -14.13 4.21
CA TYR A 57 -1.12 -14.82 3.18
C TYR A 57 -1.43 -16.28 3.54
N GLN A 58 -1.07 -16.75 4.75
CA GLN A 58 -1.53 -18.04 5.22
C GLN A 58 -3.03 -18.01 5.53
N ILE A 59 -3.74 -19.10 5.21
CA ILE A 59 -5.19 -19.23 5.39
C ILE A 59 -5.59 -18.92 6.85
N ALA A 60 -4.82 -19.43 7.82
CA ALA A 60 -5.06 -19.18 9.25
C ALA A 60 -5.01 -17.68 9.63
N ALA A 61 -4.14 -16.89 8.98
CA ALA A 61 -4.04 -15.46 9.20
C ALA A 61 -5.17 -14.69 8.50
N LEU A 62 -5.55 -15.13 7.29
CA LEU A 62 -6.63 -14.55 6.50
C LEU A 62 -8.01 -14.73 7.15
N MET A 63 -8.24 -15.86 7.82
CA MET A 63 -9.50 -16.13 8.53
C MET A 63 -9.64 -15.34 9.85
N ARG A 64 -8.59 -14.66 10.32
CA ARG A 64 -8.60 -13.86 11.56
C ARG A 64 -8.06 -12.45 11.32
N PRO A 65 -8.70 -11.63 10.47
CA PRO A 65 -8.17 -10.32 10.09
C PRO A 65 -8.08 -9.36 11.28
N LEU A 66 -9.08 -9.35 12.19
CA LEU A 66 -9.09 -8.49 13.38
C LEU A 66 -7.92 -8.79 14.34
N ALA A 67 -7.60 -10.07 14.53
CA ALA A 67 -6.46 -10.47 15.36
C ALA A 67 -5.11 -10.06 14.74
N ASN A 68 -5.07 -9.88 13.42
CA ASN A 68 -3.87 -9.49 12.68
C ASN A 68 -3.82 -7.99 12.34
N PHE A 69 -4.80 -7.19 12.79
CA PHE A 69 -4.91 -5.75 12.48
C PHE A 69 -3.61 -4.99 12.73
N GLY A 70 -3.07 -5.08 13.95
CA GLY A 70 -1.87 -4.34 14.34
C GLY A 70 -0.65 -4.73 13.52
N ARG A 71 -0.58 -5.99 13.06
CA ARG A 71 0.53 -6.47 12.23
C ARG A 71 0.41 -6.01 10.78
N VAL A 72 -0.80 -5.99 10.22
CA VAL A 72 -1.05 -5.43 8.88
C VAL A 72 -0.76 -3.93 8.88
N LEU A 73 -1.20 -3.23 9.93
CA LEU A 73 -0.91 -1.80 10.11
C LEU A 73 0.60 -1.55 10.23
N LEU A 74 1.32 -2.37 11.01
CA LEU A 74 2.77 -2.27 11.15
C LEU A 74 3.48 -2.47 9.81
N VAL A 75 3.10 -3.49 9.03
CA VAL A 75 3.68 -3.72 7.71
C VAL A 75 3.43 -2.53 6.78
N TRP A 76 2.19 -2.03 6.74
CA TRP A 76 1.83 -0.89 5.90
C TRP A 76 2.57 0.40 6.31
N ALA A 77 2.60 0.70 7.60
CA ALA A 77 3.37 1.81 8.15
C ALA A 77 4.87 1.66 7.88
N GLY A 78 5.39 0.43 7.97
CA GLY A 78 6.78 0.10 7.63
C GLY A 78 7.10 0.36 6.16
N SER A 79 6.21 -0.02 5.24
CA SER A 79 6.36 0.29 3.81
C SER A 79 6.40 1.79 3.54
N PHE A 80 5.52 2.57 4.18
CA PHE A 80 5.52 4.02 4.09
C PHE A 80 6.75 4.67 4.73
N ALA A 81 7.20 4.15 5.87
CA ALA A 81 8.42 4.61 6.52
C ALA A 81 9.64 4.40 5.63
N LEU A 82 9.76 3.21 5.00
CA LEU A 82 10.84 2.91 4.06
C LEU A 82 10.78 3.80 2.81
N MET A 83 9.59 4.03 2.26
CA MET A 83 9.40 4.98 1.15
C MET A 83 9.85 6.40 1.55
N ALA A 84 9.40 6.89 2.70
CA ALA A 84 9.75 8.23 3.20
C ALA A 84 11.25 8.37 3.49
N LEU A 85 11.87 7.37 4.11
CA LEU A 85 13.31 7.31 4.35
C LEU A 85 14.09 7.31 3.04
N THR A 86 13.62 6.56 2.03
CA THR A 86 14.25 6.53 0.70
C THR A 86 14.15 7.90 0.03
N ALA A 87 12.96 8.50 0.02
CA ALA A 87 12.73 9.83 -0.55
C ALA A 87 13.58 10.91 0.14
N PHE A 88 13.75 10.83 1.46
CA PHE A 88 14.62 11.71 2.21
C PHE A 88 16.11 11.49 1.87
N ALA A 89 16.57 10.24 1.85
CA ALA A 89 17.96 9.88 1.56
C ALA A 89 18.41 10.35 0.17
N ILE A 90 17.53 10.25 -0.84
CA ILE A 90 17.80 10.73 -2.20
C ILE A 90 17.49 12.23 -2.38
N LYS A 91 17.10 12.94 -1.31
CA LYS A 91 16.74 14.37 -1.30
C LYS A 91 15.55 14.75 -2.20
N ALA A 92 14.67 13.80 -2.51
CA ALA A 92 13.46 14.05 -3.30
C ALA A 92 12.23 14.37 -2.43
N SER A 93 12.36 14.36 -1.10
CA SER A 93 11.23 14.51 -0.18
C SER A 93 10.50 15.85 -0.27
N GLU A 94 11.17 16.90 -0.73
CA GLU A 94 10.58 18.25 -0.86
C GLU A 94 9.69 18.38 -2.11
N ASP A 95 9.96 17.60 -3.15
CA ASP A 95 9.17 17.58 -4.38
C ASP A 95 7.84 16.84 -4.20
N TYR A 96 7.75 15.95 -3.21
CA TYR A 96 6.56 15.14 -3.00
C TYR A 96 5.49 15.82 -2.14
N SER A 97 4.23 15.66 -2.53
CA SER A 97 3.08 16.10 -1.74
C SER A 97 2.89 15.22 -0.51
N ARG A 98 3.13 15.80 0.67
CA ARG A 98 2.91 15.15 1.97
C ARG A 98 1.43 14.82 2.19
N LEU A 99 0.52 15.68 1.72
CA LEU A 99 -0.92 15.48 1.84
C LEU A 99 -1.39 14.29 0.99
N LEU A 100 -0.84 14.13 -0.22
CA LEU A 100 -1.13 13.00 -1.09
C LEU A 100 -0.74 11.69 -0.41
N PHE A 101 0.50 11.60 0.09
CA PHE A 101 0.96 10.39 0.75
C PHE A 101 0.24 10.12 2.09
N GLY A 102 -0.08 11.16 2.87
CA GLY A 102 -0.89 11.02 4.07
C GLY A 102 -2.31 10.53 3.77
N THR A 103 -2.94 11.03 2.71
CA THR A 103 -4.26 10.58 2.28
C THR A 103 -4.20 9.14 1.77
N TRP A 104 -3.21 8.81 0.95
CA TRP A 104 -3.03 7.47 0.41
C TRP A 104 -2.73 6.45 1.51
N PHE A 105 -1.98 6.83 2.56
CA PHE A 105 -1.76 5.97 3.71
C PHE A 105 -3.07 5.52 4.35
N VAL A 106 -4.01 6.45 4.59
CA VAL A 106 -5.32 6.13 5.18
C VAL A 106 -6.18 5.31 4.21
N VAL A 107 -6.31 5.77 2.96
CA VAL A 107 -7.14 5.12 1.95
C VAL A 107 -6.65 3.70 1.65
N GLY A 108 -5.36 3.53 1.42
CA GLY A 108 -4.75 2.22 1.12
C GLY A 108 -4.92 1.23 2.27
N PHE A 109 -4.77 1.69 3.52
CA PHE A 109 -4.99 0.84 4.70
C PHE A 109 -6.45 0.38 4.81
N VAL A 110 -7.41 1.31 4.68
CA VAL A 110 -8.84 1.00 4.73
C VAL A 110 -9.22 0.01 3.63
N LEU A 111 -8.67 0.16 2.43
CA LEU A 111 -8.93 -0.73 1.30
C LEU A 111 -8.37 -2.14 1.52
N ILE A 112 -7.09 -2.28 1.91
CA ILE A 112 -6.52 -3.61 2.20
C ILE A 112 -7.26 -4.28 3.36
N PHE A 113 -7.44 -3.56 4.46
CA PHE A 113 -8.05 -4.14 5.64
C PHE A 113 -9.51 -4.49 5.39
N GLY A 114 -10.25 -3.62 4.69
CA GLY A 114 -11.62 -3.89 4.24
C GLY A 114 -11.72 -5.12 3.34
N LEU A 115 -10.82 -5.27 2.38
CA LEU A 115 -10.77 -6.47 1.53
C LEU A 115 -10.55 -7.74 2.36
N ARG A 116 -9.65 -7.70 3.35
CA ARG A 116 -9.42 -8.84 4.26
C ARG A 116 -10.62 -9.16 5.14
N LEU A 117 -11.37 -8.15 5.59
CA LEU A 117 -12.61 -8.35 6.32
C LEU A 117 -13.67 -9.05 5.45
N VAL A 118 -13.87 -8.56 4.22
CA VAL A 118 -14.82 -9.16 3.27
C VAL A 118 -14.45 -10.62 2.97
N MET A 119 -13.16 -10.90 2.74
CA MET A 119 -12.69 -12.26 2.51
C MET A 119 -12.87 -13.19 3.71
N SER A 120 -12.77 -12.67 4.93
CA SER A 120 -13.00 -13.49 6.13
C SER A 120 -14.47 -13.81 6.39
N SER A 121 -15.39 -13.04 5.77
CA SER A 121 -16.84 -13.22 5.90
C SER A 121 -17.45 -14.11 4.81
N LEU A 122 -16.67 -14.49 3.79
CA LEU A 122 -17.03 -15.42 2.72
C LEU A 122 -16.62 -16.85 3.09
#